data_AF-A0A7H9B637-F1
#
_entry.id   AF-A0A7H9B637-F1
#
_cell.length_a   1.000
_cell.length_b   1.000
_cell.length_c   1.000
_cell.angle_alpha   90.00
_cell.angle_beta   90.00
_cell.angle_gamma   90.00
#
_symmetry.space_group_name_H-M   'P 1'
#
loop_
_entity.id
_entity.type
_entity.pdbx_description
1 polymer ?
#
loop_
_entity_poly.entity_id
_entity_poly.type
_entity_poly.pdbx_seq_one_letter_code
_entity_poly.pdbx_strand_id
1 'polypeptide(L)'
;MPRVRLPSSSEQRDAILLQSWLYSRLRMASPKISDTMMPTYSFIPSLSVEDMRNPQLSSAVLCTPCHFVKITKFYRVHNYRVFASVRDNTHQILVVFTPKCVSNFERRYHSRITSHVVNSLIIVGDCSLHYWPPSKIQDNFDIGHNNCAFSEAREANKSLPILIINQMGRFEMDQVEPLALCPFVYGKL
;
A
#
# COMPACT_ATOMS: atom_id res chain seq x y z
N MET A 1 15.33 -42.53 -1.11
CA MET A 1 15.08 -41.54 -2.17
C MET A 1 14.99 -40.15 -1.54
N PRO A 2 15.77 -39.15 -1.98
CA PRO A 2 15.65 -37.80 -1.44
C PRO A 2 14.35 -37.16 -1.95
N ARG A 3 13.54 -36.61 -1.04
CA ARG A 3 12.34 -35.85 -1.39
C ARG A 3 12.78 -34.51 -1.99
N VAL A 4 12.70 -34.40 -3.32
CA VAL A 4 12.84 -33.12 -4.02
C VAL A 4 11.67 -32.24 -3.59
N ARG A 5 11.92 -31.26 -2.73
CA ARG A 5 10.96 -30.19 -2.44
C ARG A 5 11.02 -29.24 -3.63
N LEU A 6 10.02 -29.32 -4.51
CA LEU A 6 9.81 -28.30 -5.52
C LEU A 6 9.60 -26.96 -4.79
N PRO A 7 10.29 -25.87 -5.19
CA PRO A 7 9.98 -24.55 -4.65
C PRO A 7 8.48 -24.30 -4.86
N SER A 8 7.78 -23.91 -3.79
CA SER A 8 6.35 -23.72 -3.82
C SER A 8 6.00 -22.68 -4.89
N SER A 9 5.07 -23.03 -5.78
CA SER A 9 4.55 -22.20 -6.88
C SER A 9 4.05 -20.80 -6.44
N SER A 10 3.89 -20.56 -5.14
CA SER A 10 3.44 -19.28 -4.57
C SER A 10 4.47 -18.16 -4.76
N GLU A 11 5.77 -18.42 -4.54
CA GLU A 11 6.81 -17.38 -4.64
C GLU A 11 6.97 -16.82 -6.06
N GLN A 12 6.85 -17.69 -7.08
CA GLN A 12 6.93 -17.29 -8.48
C GLN A 12 5.72 -16.45 -8.93
N ARG A 13 4.51 -16.71 -8.41
CA ARG A 13 3.30 -15.98 -8.81
C ARG A 13 3.25 -14.57 -8.23
N ASP A 14 3.75 -14.40 -7.02
CA ASP A 14 3.89 -13.09 -6.41
C ASP A 14 4.83 -12.18 -7.17
N ALA A 15 5.97 -12.70 -7.64
CA ALA A 15 6.92 -11.93 -8.43
C ALA A 15 6.34 -11.47 -9.77
N ILE A 16 5.34 -12.18 -10.32
CA ILE A 16 4.68 -11.82 -11.58
C ILE A 16 3.68 -10.68 -11.37
N LEU A 17 2.90 -10.70 -10.29
CA LEU A 17 1.85 -9.71 -10.06
C LEU A 17 2.32 -8.49 -9.26
N LEU A 18 3.16 -8.71 -8.24
CA LEU A 18 3.73 -7.64 -7.43
C LEU A 18 4.95 -7.05 -8.15
N GLN A 19 4.71 -6.10 -9.05
CA GLN A 19 5.77 -5.38 -9.76
C GLN A 19 6.27 -4.17 -8.97
N SER A 20 7.43 -3.66 -9.36
CA SER A 20 8.02 -2.45 -8.77
C SER A 20 7.45 -1.21 -9.46
N TRP A 21 6.68 -0.40 -8.74
CA TRP A 21 5.99 0.76 -9.33
C TRP A 21 5.92 1.99 -8.42
N LEU A 22 6.01 1.83 -7.10
CA LEU A 22 5.83 2.91 -6.13
C LEU A 22 6.85 4.02 -6.36
N TYR A 23 8.14 3.68 -6.40
CA TYR A 23 9.20 4.67 -6.53
C TYR A 23 9.15 5.43 -7.86
N SER A 24 8.99 4.71 -8.98
CA SER A 24 8.94 5.34 -10.30
C SER A 24 7.73 6.27 -10.44
N ARG A 25 6.56 5.84 -9.95
CA ARG A 25 5.33 6.63 -10.03
C ARG A 25 5.35 7.84 -9.10
N LEU A 26 5.92 7.70 -7.90
CA LEU A 26 6.12 8.83 -6.98
C LEU A 26 7.11 9.85 -7.54
N ARG A 27 8.19 9.42 -8.18
CA ARG A 27 9.16 10.31 -8.84
C ARG A 27 8.56 11.06 -10.02
N MET A 28 7.62 10.46 -10.75
CA MET A 28 6.88 11.15 -11.81
C MET A 28 5.84 12.13 -11.25
N ALA A 29 5.23 11.80 -10.12
CA ALA A 29 4.22 12.62 -9.45
C ALA A 29 4.80 13.67 -8.50
N SER A 30 6.12 13.64 -8.22
CA SER A 30 6.76 14.64 -7.37
C SER A 30 6.65 16.01 -8.06
N PRO A 31 6.04 17.01 -7.42
CA PRO A 31 5.86 18.31 -8.03
C PRO A 31 7.24 18.91 -8.35
N LYS A 32 7.49 19.19 -9.63
CA LYS A 32 8.58 20.06 -10.03
C LYS A 32 8.23 21.47 -9.54
N ILE A 33 8.77 21.84 -8.39
CA ILE A 33 9.05 23.24 -8.01
C ILE A 33 7.83 24.17 -8.20
N SER A 34 6.78 23.99 -7.40
CA SER A 34 5.90 25.11 -7.02
C SER A 34 5.17 24.78 -5.73
N ASP A 35 5.08 25.78 -4.85
CA ASP A 35 4.83 25.72 -3.40
C ASP A 35 3.47 25.17 -2.93
N THR A 36 2.71 24.50 -3.79
CA THR A 36 1.40 23.97 -3.44
C THR A 36 1.40 22.47 -3.61
N MET A 37 1.65 21.76 -2.51
CA MET A 37 1.55 20.30 -2.43
C MET A 37 0.09 19.83 -2.52
N MET A 38 -0.49 20.02 -3.69
CA MET A 38 -1.85 19.60 -3.99
C MET A 38 -1.91 18.07 -4.06
N PRO A 39 -2.99 17.45 -3.56
CA PRO A 39 -3.17 16.02 -3.68
C PRO A 39 -3.30 15.61 -5.14
N THR A 40 -2.60 14.54 -5.53
CA THR A 40 -2.79 13.92 -6.84
C THR A 40 -3.98 12.98 -6.76
N TYR A 41 -5.12 13.44 -7.25
CA TYR A 41 -6.32 12.62 -7.40
C TYR A 41 -6.12 11.55 -8.48
N SER A 42 -6.75 10.39 -8.32
CA SER A 42 -6.64 9.26 -9.25
C SER A 42 -5.19 8.79 -9.49
N PHE A 43 -4.38 8.77 -8.43
CA PHE A 43 -3.02 8.22 -8.48
C PHE A 43 -3.05 6.73 -8.85
N ILE A 44 -4.07 5.99 -8.41
CA ILE A 44 -4.42 4.66 -8.91
C ILE A 44 -5.87 4.71 -9.37
N PRO A 45 -6.21 4.25 -10.58
CA PRO A 45 -7.57 4.26 -11.10
C PRO A 45 -8.58 3.57 -10.18
N SER A 46 -9.84 4.02 -10.24
CA SER A 46 -10.95 3.30 -9.61
C SER A 46 -11.18 1.97 -10.31
N LEU A 47 -11.51 0.95 -9.52
CA LEU A 47 -11.94 -0.36 -10.00
C LEU A 47 -13.46 -0.48 -9.90
N SER A 48 -14.08 -1.23 -10.81
CA SER A 48 -15.50 -1.53 -10.70
C SER A 48 -15.77 -2.53 -9.56
N VAL A 49 -17.02 -2.65 -9.14
CA VAL A 49 -17.41 -3.64 -8.11
C VAL A 49 -17.11 -5.07 -8.57
N GLU A 50 -17.23 -5.33 -9.87
CA GLU A 50 -16.96 -6.62 -10.50
C GLU A 50 -15.47 -6.93 -10.52
N ASP A 51 -14.63 -5.95 -10.88
CA ASP A 51 -13.17 -6.07 -10.86
C ASP A 51 -12.67 -6.37 -9.44
N MET A 52 -13.22 -5.68 -8.45
CA MET A 52 -12.91 -5.91 -7.04
C MET A 52 -13.42 -7.28 -6.55
N ARG A 53 -14.41 -7.87 -7.23
CA ARG A 53 -14.99 -9.16 -6.87
C ARG A 53 -14.24 -10.34 -7.41
N ASN A 54 -13.86 -10.26 -8.68
CA ASN A 54 -13.13 -11.31 -9.35
C ASN A 54 -11.85 -10.72 -9.95
N PRO A 55 -10.92 -10.23 -9.12
CA PRO A 55 -9.73 -9.56 -9.62
C PRO A 55 -8.84 -10.47 -10.47
N GLN A 56 -8.89 -11.79 -10.22
CA GLN A 56 -8.20 -12.82 -11.00
C GLN A 56 -8.70 -12.90 -12.46
N LEU A 57 -9.90 -12.37 -12.75
CA LEU A 57 -10.53 -12.39 -14.08
C LEU A 57 -10.53 -11.01 -14.74
N SER A 58 -10.13 -9.95 -14.01
CA SER A 58 -10.16 -8.59 -14.52
C SER A 58 -8.85 -8.25 -15.24
N SER A 59 -8.94 -8.05 -16.55
CA SER A 59 -7.81 -7.57 -17.34
C SER A 59 -7.36 -6.18 -16.89
N ALA A 60 -8.27 -5.32 -16.43
CA ALA A 60 -7.94 -3.99 -15.91
C ALA A 60 -7.02 -4.08 -14.68
N VAL A 61 -7.30 -5.03 -13.79
CA VAL A 61 -6.48 -5.32 -12.61
C VAL A 61 -5.15 -5.96 -13.02
N LEU A 62 -5.20 -7.05 -13.80
CA LEU A 62 -4.02 -7.84 -14.14
C LEU A 62 -3.01 -7.09 -15.03
N CYS A 63 -3.48 -6.23 -15.93
CA CYS A 63 -2.61 -5.44 -16.81
C CYS A 63 -2.06 -4.17 -16.15
N THR A 64 -2.56 -3.80 -14.97
CA THR A 64 -2.14 -2.58 -14.27
C THR A 64 -1.47 -2.95 -12.94
N PRO A 65 -0.13 -3.06 -12.90
CA PRO A 65 0.56 -3.59 -11.72
C PRO A 65 0.38 -2.75 -10.46
N CYS A 66 0.00 -1.47 -10.62
CA CYS A 66 -0.18 -0.54 -9.51
C CYS A 66 -1.36 -0.88 -8.60
N HIS A 67 -2.27 -1.76 -9.03
CA HIS A 67 -3.34 -2.26 -8.17
C HIS A 67 -2.83 -3.25 -7.13
N PHE A 68 -1.69 -3.91 -7.35
CA PHE A 68 -1.16 -4.92 -6.45
C PHE A 68 -0.21 -4.31 -5.43
N VAL A 69 -0.53 -4.52 -4.14
CA VAL A 69 0.33 -4.16 -3.01
C VAL A 69 0.23 -5.21 -1.91
N LYS A 70 1.24 -5.26 -1.04
CA LYS A 70 1.20 -6.08 0.17
C LYS A 70 1.11 -5.18 1.39
N ILE A 71 0.21 -5.51 2.33
CA ILE A 71 0.17 -4.82 3.63
C ILE A 71 1.31 -5.36 4.49
N THR A 72 2.13 -4.47 5.05
CA THR A 72 3.25 -4.88 5.91
C THR A 72 2.97 -4.68 7.38
N LYS A 73 2.32 -3.57 7.75
CA LYS A 73 2.04 -3.26 9.15
C LYS A 73 0.80 -2.39 9.28
N PHE A 74 -0.01 -2.65 10.29
CA PHE A 74 -1.04 -1.74 10.77
C PHE A 74 -0.49 -0.94 11.96
N TYR A 75 -0.77 0.35 11.99
CA TYR A 75 -0.29 1.25 13.05
C TYR A 75 -1.42 1.60 14.01
N ARG A 76 -2.50 2.19 13.49
CA ARG A 76 -3.59 2.72 14.31
C ARG A 76 -4.92 2.67 13.56
N VAL A 77 -6.00 2.56 14.32
CA VAL A 77 -7.36 2.81 13.83
C VAL A 77 -7.89 4.05 14.54
N HIS A 78 -8.31 5.06 13.79
CA HIS A 78 -8.85 6.31 14.36
C HIS A 78 -9.85 6.95 13.39
N ASN A 79 -10.99 7.46 13.91
CA ASN A 79 -12.07 8.04 13.11
C ASN A 79 -12.52 7.17 11.93
N TYR A 80 -12.70 5.87 12.17
CA TYR A 80 -13.05 4.85 11.15
C TYR A 80 -12.05 4.75 9.98
N ARG A 81 -10.84 5.30 10.15
CA ARG A 81 -9.73 5.15 9.22
C ARG A 81 -8.73 4.17 9.77
N VAL A 82 -8.08 3.42 8.89
CA VAL A 82 -6.99 2.52 9.25
C VAL A 82 -5.69 3.04 8.67
N PHE A 83 -4.73 3.27 9.56
CA PHE A 83 -3.39 3.74 9.24
C PHE A 83 -2.47 2.53 9.15
N ALA A 84 -1.83 2.34 8.00
CA ALA A 84 -1.04 1.16 7.69
C ALA A 84 0.18 1.52 6.84
N SER A 85 1.04 0.55 6.59
CA SER A 85 2.05 0.60 5.53
C SER A 85 1.79 -0.51 4.52
N VAL A 86 1.99 -0.17 3.26
CA VAL A 86 1.97 -1.13 2.14
C VAL A 86 3.28 -1.06 1.38
N ARG A 87 3.61 -2.15 0.72
CA ARG A 87 4.78 -2.24 -0.14
C ARG A 87 4.42 -2.75 -1.52
N ASP A 88 5.25 -2.38 -2.48
CA ASP A 88 5.40 -3.12 -3.72
C ASP A 88 6.57 -4.11 -3.58
N ASN A 89 7.18 -4.53 -4.69
CA ASN A 89 8.33 -5.42 -4.63
C ASN A 89 9.60 -4.76 -4.04
N THR A 90 9.75 -3.44 -4.14
CA THR A 90 11.01 -2.72 -3.90
C THR A 90 11.00 -1.72 -2.76
N HIS A 91 9.88 -1.03 -2.53
CA HIS A 91 9.77 0.03 -1.53
C HIS A 91 8.45 -0.05 -0.77
N GLN A 92 8.45 0.58 0.40
CA GLN A 92 7.29 0.69 1.28
C GLN A 92 6.81 2.14 1.43
N ILE A 93 5.49 2.35 1.52
CA ILE A 93 4.86 3.66 1.73
C ILE A 93 3.80 3.56 2.84
N LEU A 94 3.57 4.67 3.54
CA LEU A 94 2.43 4.82 4.44
C LEU A 94 1.11 5.00 3.67
N VAL A 95 0.06 4.42 4.22
CA VAL A 95 -1.28 4.47 3.64
C VAL A 95 -2.35 4.75 4.67
N VAL A 96 -3.46 5.30 4.20
CA VAL A 96 -4.68 5.48 4.97
C VAL A 96 -5.85 4.87 4.22
N PHE A 97 -6.47 3.86 4.82
CA PHE A 97 -7.74 3.34 4.34
C PHE A 97 -8.87 4.24 4.84
N THR A 98 -9.66 4.77 3.91
CA THR A 98 -10.77 5.67 4.24
C THR A 98 -11.94 4.92 4.88
N PRO A 99 -12.87 5.61 5.58
CA PRO A 99 -14.03 4.95 6.18
C PRO A 99 -14.91 4.24 5.15
N LYS A 100 -14.98 4.79 3.93
CA LYS A 100 -15.64 4.15 2.78
C LYS A 100 -14.95 2.84 2.41
N CYS A 101 -13.62 2.83 2.34
CA CYS A 101 -12.84 1.63 2.08
C CYS A 101 -13.08 0.55 3.13
N VAL A 102 -12.94 0.92 4.41
CA VAL A 102 -13.12 0.01 5.56
C VAL A 102 -14.53 -0.56 5.57
N SER A 103 -15.55 0.29 5.44
CA SER A 103 -16.95 -0.13 5.45
C SER A 103 -17.27 -1.09 4.30
N ASN A 104 -16.77 -0.81 3.09
CA ASN A 104 -16.99 -1.67 1.93
C ASN A 104 -16.28 -3.02 2.08
N PHE A 105 -15.07 -3.01 2.62
CA PHE A 105 -14.31 -4.23 2.90
C PHE A 105 -15.04 -5.12 3.92
N GLU A 106 -15.45 -4.55 5.04
CA GLU A 106 -16.10 -5.29 6.13
C GLU A 106 -17.46 -5.88 5.71
N ARG A 107 -18.25 -5.13 4.93
CA ARG A 107 -19.52 -5.64 4.36
C ARG A 107 -19.30 -6.80 3.41
N ARG A 108 -18.19 -6.81 2.69
CA ARG A 108 -17.90 -7.78 1.63
C ARG A 108 -17.25 -9.05 2.15
N TYR A 109 -16.29 -8.91 3.06
CA TYR A 109 -15.48 -10.03 3.56
C TYR A 109 -15.88 -10.45 4.98
N HIS A 110 -16.92 -9.84 5.56
CA HIS A 110 -17.42 -10.12 6.92
C HIS A 110 -16.32 -10.21 7.98
N SER A 111 -15.26 -9.43 7.82
CA SER A 111 -14.07 -9.43 8.67
C SER A 111 -13.43 -8.06 8.67
N ARG A 112 -12.74 -7.72 9.77
CA ARG A 112 -12.03 -6.44 9.88
C ARG A 112 -10.88 -6.40 8.88
N ILE A 113 -10.63 -5.22 8.32
CA ILE A 113 -9.50 -4.97 7.40
C ILE A 113 -8.13 -5.31 8.04
N THR A 114 -8.03 -5.26 9.36
CA THR A 114 -6.83 -5.60 10.12
C THR A 114 -6.69 -7.10 10.44
N SER A 115 -7.75 -7.89 10.26
CA SER A 115 -7.77 -9.31 10.60
C SER A 115 -7.19 -10.16 9.47
N HIS A 116 -6.02 -10.76 9.73
CA HIS A 116 -5.36 -11.74 8.84
C HIS A 116 -5.06 -11.22 7.43
N VAL A 117 -4.78 -9.92 7.28
CA VAL A 117 -4.41 -9.30 5.98
C VAL A 117 -2.95 -8.82 5.94
N VAL A 118 -2.22 -8.98 7.05
CA VAL A 118 -0.78 -8.67 7.09
C VAL A 118 -0.02 -9.70 6.26
N ASN A 119 0.91 -9.23 5.43
CA ASN A 119 1.66 -10.01 4.44
C ASN A 119 0.81 -10.65 3.33
N SER A 120 -0.48 -10.31 3.26
CA SER A 120 -1.35 -10.74 2.17
C SER A 120 -1.20 -9.81 0.96
N LEU A 121 -1.26 -10.40 -0.23
CA LEU A 121 -1.43 -9.65 -1.47
C LEU A 121 -2.85 -9.09 -1.52
N ILE A 122 -2.95 -7.78 -1.73
CA ILE A 122 -4.22 -7.08 -1.78
C ILE A 122 -4.29 -6.28 -3.07
N ILE A 123 -5.52 -5.92 -3.41
CA ILE A 123 -5.81 -5.03 -4.50
C ILE A 123 -6.31 -3.71 -3.97
N VAL A 124 -5.75 -2.64 -4.50
CA VAL A 124 -6.13 -1.27 -4.18
C VAL A 124 -6.65 -0.56 -5.42
N GLY A 125 -7.66 0.27 -5.25
CA GLY A 125 -8.25 1.10 -6.30
C GLY A 125 -8.68 2.45 -5.75
N ASP A 126 -8.96 3.38 -6.65
CA ASP A 126 -9.42 4.74 -6.31
C ASP A 126 -8.51 5.38 -5.24
N CYS A 127 -7.21 5.43 -5.54
CA CYS A 127 -6.21 5.95 -4.61
C CYS A 127 -5.78 7.36 -4.99
N SER A 128 -5.62 8.22 -3.99
CA SER A 128 -5.03 9.55 -4.15
C SER A 128 -3.71 9.65 -3.40
N LEU A 129 -2.79 10.44 -3.95
CA LEU A 129 -1.52 10.74 -3.30
C LEU A 129 -1.64 12.07 -2.56
N HIS A 130 -1.36 12.08 -1.26
CA HIS A 130 -1.36 13.28 -0.44
C HIS A 130 0.02 13.47 0.18
N TYR A 131 0.45 14.71 0.35
CA TYR A 131 1.68 15.03 1.07
C TYR A 131 1.31 15.54 2.45
N TRP A 132 1.79 14.86 3.49
CA TRP A 132 1.51 15.24 4.88
C TRP A 132 2.77 15.71 5.59
N PRO A 133 2.69 16.75 6.43
CA PRO A 133 3.81 17.18 7.23
C PRO A 133 4.15 16.13 8.30
N PRO A 134 5.41 16.11 8.80
CA PRO A 134 5.84 15.15 9.81
C PRO A 134 4.98 15.13 11.08
N SER A 135 4.48 16.29 11.54
CA SER A 135 3.58 16.40 12.70
C SER A 135 2.33 15.56 12.54
N LYS A 136 1.64 15.70 11.41
CA LYS A 136 0.43 14.95 11.08
C LYS A 136 0.68 13.45 10.96
N ILE A 137 1.87 13.05 10.53
CA ILE A 137 2.26 11.64 10.44
C ILE A 137 2.44 11.06 11.83
N GLN A 138 3.13 11.79 12.71
CA GLN A 138 3.34 11.38 14.09
C GLN A 138 2.01 11.19 14.84
N ASP A 139 1.09 12.14 14.72
CA ASP A 139 -0.22 12.09 15.39
C ASP A 139 -1.07 10.89 14.97
N ASN A 140 -0.97 10.47 13.70
CA ASN A 140 -1.85 9.47 13.11
C ASN A 140 -1.26 8.05 13.11
N PHE A 141 0.03 7.91 12.84
CA PHE A 141 0.68 6.60 12.67
C PHE A 141 1.45 6.14 13.90
N ASP A 142 1.60 6.98 14.94
CA ASP A 142 2.30 6.63 16.18
C ASP A 142 3.68 5.97 15.93
N ILE A 143 4.37 6.46 14.89
CA ILE A 143 5.69 5.95 14.51
C ILE A 143 6.67 6.56 15.49
N GLY A 144 7.21 5.73 16.38
CA GLY A 144 8.21 6.14 17.35
C GLY A 144 9.41 6.86 16.69
N HIS A 145 10.06 7.71 17.47
CA HIS A 145 11.17 8.58 17.06
C HIS A 145 12.37 7.89 16.38
N ASN A 146 12.46 6.55 16.44
CA ASN A 146 13.65 5.77 16.07
C ASN A 146 13.65 5.26 14.62
N ASN A 147 12.71 5.67 13.78
CA ASN A 147 12.64 5.19 12.41
C ASN A 147 13.41 6.14 11.49
N CYS A 148 14.64 5.78 11.12
CA CYS A 148 15.61 6.67 10.45
C CYS A 148 15.09 7.32 9.16
N ALA A 149 14.26 6.61 8.38
CA ALA A 149 13.67 7.17 7.16
C ALA A 149 12.70 8.35 7.43
N PHE A 150 12.20 8.47 8.67
CA PHE A 150 11.32 9.55 9.10
C PHE A 150 12.07 10.65 9.86
N SER A 151 13.23 10.36 10.45
CA SER A 151 14.03 11.38 11.13
C SER A 151 14.60 12.39 10.14
N GLU A 152 15.12 11.95 9.00
CA GLU A 152 15.66 12.85 7.96
C GLU A 152 14.58 13.78 7.39
N ALA A 153 13.39 13.23 7.10
CA ALA A 153 12.27 14.03 6.61
C ALA A 153 11.74 15.02 7.66
N ARG A 154 11.82 14.65 8.94
CA ARG A 154 11.44 15.51 10.07
C ARG A 154 12.44 16.65 10.25
N GLU A 155 13.74 16.38 10.17
CA GLU A 155 14.79 17.40 10.23
C GLU A 155 14.67 18.39 9.08
N ALA A 156 14.37 17.89 7.87
CA ALA A 156 14.15 18.73 6.69
C ALA A 156 12.78 19.42 6.65
N ASN A 157 11.87 19.17 7.62
CA ASN A 157 10.46 19.60 7.59
C ASN A 157 9.75 19.34 6.25
N LYS A 158 10.15 18.26 5.55
CA LYS A 158 9.64 17.92 4.22
C LYS A 158 8.36 17.11 4.39
N SER A 159 7.30 17.50 3.69
CA SER A 159 6.08 16.69 3.67
C SER A 159 6.32 15.38 2.93
N LEU A 160 5.79 14.29 3.47
CA LEU A 160 5.97 12.95 2.92
C LEU A 160 4.74 12.51 2.13
N PRO A 161 4.93 11.78 1.02
CA PRO A 161 3.82 11.19 0.29
C PRO A 161 3.16 10.06 1.07
N ILE A 162 1.84 10.08 1.08
CA ILE A 162 0.96 9.10 1.72
C ILE A 162 -0.14 8.75 0.74
N LEU A 163 -0.40 7.46 0.62
CA LEU A 163 -1.47 6.96 -0.24
C LEU A 163 -2.79 6.91 0.54
N ILE A 164 -3.81 7.59 0.04
CA ILE A 164 -5.17 7.49 0.57
C ILE A 164 -5.93 6.49 -0.31
N ILE A 165 -6.42 5.41 0.29
CA ILE A 165 -7.02 4.29 -0.41
C ILE A 165 -8.53 4.28 -0.14
N ASN A 166 -9.33 4.36 -1.21
CA ASN A 166 -10.80 4.31 -1.12
C ASN A 166 -11.39 2.94 -1.44
N GLN A 167 -10.68 2.10 -2.20
CA GLN A 167 -11.12 0.75 -2.54
C GLN A 167 -10.02 -0.26 -2.20
N MET A 168 -10.43 -1.34 -1.55
CA MET A 168 -9.56 -2.46 -1.23
C MET A 168 -10.28 -3.79 -1.43
N GLY A 169 -9.58 -4.77 -2.00
CA GLY A 169 -10.02 -6.14 -2.20
C GLY A 169 -8.95 -7.12 -1.74
N ARG A 170 -9.38 -8.29 -1.25
CA ARG A 170 -8.47 -9.42 -1.03
C ARG A 170 -8.15 -10.08 -2.36
N PHE A 171 -6.87 -10.37 -2.58
CA PHE A 171 -6.40 -11.20 -3.67
C PHE A 171 -5.78 -12.45 -3.05
N GLU A 172 -6.62 -13.43 -2.73
CA GLU A 172 -6.17 -14.67 -2.08
C GLU A 172 -5.44 -15.57 -3.07
N MET A 173 -4.13 -15.73 -2.85
CA MET A 173 -3.28 -16.81 -3.34
C MET A 173 -2.23 -17.07 -2.25
N ASP A 174 -2.62 -17.83 -1.22
CA ASP A 174 -1.82 -18.22 -0.06
C ASP A 174 -1.16 -17.11 0.77
N GLN A 175 -1.00 -17.37 2.07
CA GLN A 175 -0.28 -16.47 2.96
C GLN A 175 1.22 -16.56 2.63
N VAL A 176 1.77 -15.45 2.18
CA VAL A 176 3.16 -15.38 1.74
C VAL A 176 4.06 -15.16 2.95
N GLU A 177 5.23 -15.80 2.94
CA GLU A 177 6.28 -15.54 3.92
C GLU A 177 6.61 -14.04 3.99
N PRO A 178 6.95 -13.53 5.19
CA PRO A 178 7.39 -12.14 5.34
C PRO A 178 8.64 -11.89 4.51
N LEU A 179 8.48 -11.26 3.35
CA LEU A 179 9.60 -10.83 2.51
C LEU A 179 10.45 -9.80 3.26
N ALA A 180 11.77 -9.90 3.06
CA ALA A 180 12.84 -9.11 3.67
C ALA A 180 12.52 -7.61 3.84
N LEU A 181 13.17 -7.01 4.85
CA LEU A 181 13.11 -5.58 5.20
C LEU A 181 13.08 -4.70 3.96
N CYS A 182 11.91 -4.16 3.63
CA CYS A 182 11.72 -3.25 2.52
C CYS A 182 11.97 -1.83 3.00
N PRO A 183 12.89 -1.06 2.39
CA PRO A 183 13.08 0.33 2.77
C PRO A 183 11.85 1.16 2.41
N PHE A 184 11.57 2.19 3.21
CA PHE A 184 10.55 3.18 2.87
C PHE A 184 11.00 4.01 1.66
N VAL A 185 10.06 4.50 0.85
CA VAL A 185 10.37 5.38 -0.29
C VAL A 185 11.01 6.71 0.17
N TYR A 186 10.81 7.10 1.42
CA TYR A 186 11.18 8.41 1.95
C TYR A 186 12.69 8.70 1.95
N GLY A 187 13.54 7.68 2.10
CA GLY A 187 14.99 7.85 2.05
C GLY A 187 15.56 8.07 0.64
N LYS A 188 14.73 8.03 -0.41
CA LYS A 188 15.16 8.17 -1.81
C LYS A 188 14.40 9.24 -2.60
N LEU A 189 13.52 10.01 -1.94
CA LEU A 189 12.64 11.03 -2.55
C LEU A 189 13.09 12.47 -2.26
#